data_AF-A0A832UAV8-F1
#
_entry.id   AF-A0A832UAV8-F1
#
_cell.length_a   1.000
_cell.length_b   1.000
_cell.length_c   1.000
_cell.angle_alpha   90.00
_cell.angle_beta   90.00
_cell.angle_gamma   90.00
#
_symmetry.space_group_name_H-M   'P 1'
#
loop_
_entity.id
_entity.type
_entity.pdbx_description
1 polymer ?
#
loop_
_entity_poly.entity_id
_entity_poly.type
_entity_poly.pdbx_seq_one_letter_code
_entity_poly.pdbx_strand_id
1 'polypeptide(L)'
;MEDEILHLYQEPAIGASYTNTYGEENICNLLNKYRNLDKEGMQQMMKIVVNFSQSNDLATSFVSVGVLHALRQNEGVAEAYRWANTQEDAERIISHFEIGKSVADYFS
;
A
#
# COMPACT_ATOMS: atom_id res chain seq x y z
N MET A 1 -3.26 0.71 -17.29
CA MET A 1 -2.33 1.04 -16.18
C MET A 1 -3.05 1.20 -14.85
N GLU A 2 -3.92 2.20 -14.66
CA GLU A 2 -4.62 2.38 -13.37
C GLU A 2 -5.50 1.17 -13.00
N ASP A 3 -6.29 0.64 -13.95
CA ASP A 3 -7.09 -0.57 -13.76
C ASP A 3 -6.24 -1.80 -13.39
N GLU A 4 -5.05 -1.92 -13.97
CA GLU A 4 -4.11 -3.00 -13.63
C GLU A 4 -3.57 -2.85 -12.20
N ILE A 5 -3.28 -1.62 -11.77
CA ILE A 5 -2.82 -1.35 -10.41
C ILE A 5 -3.95 -1.62 -9.42
N LEU A 6 -5.16 -1.15 -9.70
CA LEU A 6 -6.37 -1.42 -8.91
C LEU A 6 -6.63 -2.91 -8.75
N HIS A 7 -6.48 -3.68 -9.82
CA HIS A 7 -6.61 -5.14 -9.77
C HIS A 7 -5.62 -5.78 -8.79
N LEU A 8 -4.38 -5.29 -8.71
CA LEU A 8 -3.37 -5.81 -7.76
C LEU A 8 -3.69 -5.50 -6.29
N TYR A 9 -4.51 -4.48 -6.00
CA TYR A 9 -5.05 -4.27 -4.65
C TYR A 9 -6.16 -5.26 -4.29
N GLN A 10 -6.87 -5.77 -5.30
CA GLN A 10 -8.06 -6.61 -5.12
C GLN A 10 -7.76 -8.11 -5.20
N GLU A 11 -6.71 -8.49 -5.92
CA GLU A 11 -6.37 -9.89 -6.20
C GLU A 11 -4.92 -10.24 -5.79
N PRO A 12 -4.74 -11.23 -4.89
CA PRO A 12 -5.79 -11.98 -4.21
C PRO A 12 -6.57 -11.09 -3.23
N ALA A 13 -7.83 -11.45 -2.95
CA ALA A 13 -8.58 -10.75 -1.92
C ALA A 13 -7.86 -10.94 -0.56
N ILE A 14 -7.77 -9.87 0.22
CA ILE A 14 -7.16 -9.93 1.54
C ILE A 14 -8.04 -10.80 2.45
N GLY A 15 -7.43 -11.82 3.07
CA GLY A 15 -8.17 -12.84 3.81
C GLY A 15 -8.65 -14.03 2.96
N ALA A 16 -8.29 -14.10 1.67
CA ALA A 16 -8.63 -15.24 0.82
C ALA A 16 -8.03 -16.58 1.31
N SER A 17 -6.89 -16.54 1.99
CA SER A 17 -6.18 -17.71 2.52
C SER A 17 -5.33 -17.35 3.74
N TYR A 18 -4.79 -18.37 4.41
CA TYR A 18 -3.75 -18.19 5.44
C TYR A 18 -2.47 -17.54 4.90
N THR A 19 -2.20 -17.62 3.59
CA THR A 19 -1.00 -17.04 2.98
C THR A 19 -1.15 -15.54 2.70
N ASN A 20 -2.36 -15.07 2.40
CA ASN A 20 -2.62 -13.65 2.08
C ASN A 20 -3.60 -12.98 3.06
N THR A 21 -3.59 -13.39 4.33
CA THR A 21 -4.48 -12.83 5.35
C THR A 21 -4.26 -11.32 5.56
N TYR A 22 -3.01 -10.86 5.40
CA TYR A 22 -2.61 -9.47 5.62
C TYR A 22 -2.11 -8.78 4.34
N GLY A 23 -2.54 -9.24 3.16
CA GLY A 23 -2.20 -8.63 1.86
C GLY A 23 -0.72 -8.64 1.47
N GLU A 24 0.05 -9.57 2.03
CA GLU A 24 1.45 -9.80 1.68
C GLU A 24 1.64 -9.97 0.16
N GLU A 25 0.77 -10.77 -0.47
CA GLU A 25 0.82 -11.02 -1.91
C GLU A 25 0.48 -9.74 -2.70
N ASN A 26 -0.48 -8.93 -2.23
CA ASN A 26 -0.83 -7.65 -2.87
C ASN A 26 0.36 -6.68 -2.86
N ILE A 27 1.03 -6.53 -1.71
CA ILE A 27 2.23 -5.69 -1.58
C ILE A 27 3.32 -6.19 -2.52
N CYS A 28 3.61 -7.50 -2.50
CA CYS A 28 4.62 -8.10 -3.37
C CYS A 28 4.31 -7.87 -4.85
N ASN A 29 3.07 -8.08 -5.27
CA ASN A 29 2.62 -7.89 -6.64
C ASN A 29 2.75 -6.43 -7.09
N LEU A 30 2.39 -5.47 -6.25
CA LEU A 30 2.55 -4.04 -6.53
C LEU A 30 4.03 -3.64 -6.62
N LEU A 31 4.89 -4.15 -5.74
CA LEU A 31 6.34 -3.90 -5.80
C LEU A 31 6.95 -4.48 -7.09
N ASN A 32 6.57 -5.70 -7.45
CA ASN A 32 7.01 -6.34 -8.69
C ASN A 32 6.53 -5.57 -9.92
N LYS A 33 5.28 -5.10 -9.93
CA LYS A 33 4.76 -4.23 -10.99
C LYS A 33 5.59 -2.96 -11.09
N TYR A 34 5.78 -2.24 -9.98
CA TYR A 34 6.56 -1.00 -9.94
C TYR A 34 7.97 -1.17 -10.51
N ARG A 35 8.69 -2.20 -10.08
CA ARG A 35 10.08 -2.49 -10.50
C ARG A 35 10.22 -2.82 -12.00
N ASN A 36 9.13 -3.25 -12.65
CA ASN A 36 9.11 -3.59 -14.08
C ASN A 36 8.58 -2.46 -14.97
N LEU A 37 8.15 -1.33 -14.40
CA LEU A 37 7.72 -0.17 -15.18
C LEU A 37 8.92 0.65 -15.66
N ASP A 38 8.71 1.44 -16.71
CA ASP A 38 9.63 2.51 -17.06
C ASP A 38 9.49 3.70 -16.09
N LYS A 39 10.34 4.72 -16.26
CA LYS A 39 10.36 5.87 -15.34
C LYS A 39 9.02 6.60 -15.27
N GLU A 40 8.34 6.74 -16.40
CA GLU A 40 7.03 7.41 -16.45
C GLU A 40 5.96 6.57 -15.73
N GLY A 41 5.91 5.26 -15.99
CA GLY A 41 5.02 4.34 -15.31
C GLY A 41 5.27 4.27 -13.80
N MET A 42 6.54 4.26 -13.37
CA MET A 42 6.89 4.34 -11.95
C MET A 42 6.34 5.60 -11.30
N GLN A 43 6.43 6.76 -11.96
CA GLN A 43 5.90 8.02 -11.45
C GLN A 43 4.36 8.02 -11.39
N GLN A 44 3.69 7.48 -12.42
CA GLN A 44 2.23 7.37 -12.44
C GLN A 44 1.73 6.43 -11.34
N MET A 45 2.34 5.25 -11.22
CA MET A 45 2.01 4.30 -10.16
C MET A 45 2.25 4.88 -8.77
N MET A 46 3.36 5.61 -8.56
CA MET A 46 3.64 6.24 -7.27
C MET A 46 2.55 7.23 -6.86
N LYS A 47 2.03 8.04 -7.80
CA LYS A 47 0.91 8.95 -7.52
C LYS A 47 -0.34 8.20 -7.06
N ILE A 48 -0.65 7.08 -7.72
CA ILE A 48 -1.80 6.23 -7.36
C ILE A 48 -1.62 5.66 -5.95
N VAL A 49 -0.44 5.09 -5.65
CA VAL A 49 -0.14 4.51 -4.33
C VAL A 49 -0.20 5.58 -3.22
N VAL A 50 0.33 6.78 -3.46
CA VAL A 50 0.23 7.89 -2.49
C VAL A 50 -1.23 8.28 -2.26
N ASN A 51 -2.03 8.42 -3.31
CA ASN A 51 -3.46 8.74 -3.16
C ASN A 51 -4.21 7.65 -2.38
N PHE A 52 -3.92 6.37 -2.65
CA PHE A 52 -4.57 5.24 -2.00
C PHE A 52 -4.11 5.02 -0.56
N SER A 53 -2.91 5.47 -0.19
CA SER A 53 -2.46 5.51 1.21
C SER A 53 -3.34 6.39 2.11
N GLN A 54 -4.14 7.28 1.50
CA GLN A 54 -5.07 8.18 2.17
C GLN A 54 -6.54 7.73 1.99
N SER A 55 -6.76 6.43 1.81
CA SER A 55 -8.10 5.84 1.66
C SER A 55 -8.71 5.44 3.00
N ASN A 56 -10.01 5.66 3.14
CA ASN A 56 -10.81 5.13 4.26
C ASN A 56 -11.03 3.60 4.17
N ASP A 57 -10.77 3.00 3.01
CA ASP A 57 -10.71 1.54 2.92
C ASP A 57 -9.39 1.05 3.51
N LEU A 58 -9.47 0.41 4.68
CA LEU A 58 -8.31 -0.05 5.45
C LEU A 58 -7.43 -1.00 4.64
N ALA A 59 -8.03 -1.87 3.82
CA ALA A 59 -7.31 -2.79 2.95
C ALA A 59 -6.41 -2.02 1.97
N THR A 60 -7.00 -1.09 1.23
CA THR A 60 -6.30 -0.25 0.27
C THR A 60 -5.21 0.60 0.92
N SER A 61 -5.51 1.28 2.03
CA SER A 61 -4.56 2.20 2.66
C SER A 61 -3.41 1.47 3.36
N PHE A 62 -3.64 0.32 3.99
CA PHE A 62 -2.55 -0.48 4.55
C PHE A 62 -1.61 -1.00 3.45
N VAL A 63 -2.14 -1.56 2.36
CA VAL A 63 -1.31 -2.10 1.26
C VAL A 63 -0.46 -0.98 0.68
N SER A 64 -1.07 0.19 0.47
CA SER A 64 -0.39 1.36 -0.08
C SER A 64 0.77 1.81 0.82
N VAL A 65 0.55 1.92 2.13
CA VAL A 65 1.61 2.30 3.08
C VAL A 65 2.71 1.25 3.12
N GLY A 66 2.37 -0.05 3.07
CA GLY A 66 3.37 -1.13 2.96
C GLY A 66 4.24 -0.98 1.70
N VAL A 67 3.63 -0.71 0.54
CA VAL A 67 4.38 -0.48 -0.71
C VAL A 67 5.29 0.75 -0.60
N LEU A 68 4.79 1.87 -0.07
CA LEU A 68 5.59 3.09 0.12
C LEU A 68 6.78 2.84 1.04
N HIS A 69 6.57 2.11 2.12
CA HIS A 69 7.60 1.73 3.08
C HIS A 69 8.69 0.86 2.43
N ALA A 70 8.31 -0.21 1.72
CA ALA A 70 9.26 -1.08 1.02
C ALA A 70 10.04 -0.37 -0.09
N LEU A 71 9.46 0.66 -0.72
CA LEU A 71 10.14 1.51 -1.71
C LEU A 71 10.94 2.66 -1.08
N ARG A 72 11.02 2.72 0.26
CA ARG A 72 11.69 3.79 1.03
C ARG A 72 11.18 5.19 0.70
N GLN A 73 9.89 5.29 0.33
CA GLN A 73 9.20 6.56 0.05
C GLN A 73 8.76 7.22 1.36
N ASN A 74 9.74 7.63 2.16
CA ASN A 74 9.51 8.13 3.52
C ASN A 74 8.54 9.31 3.58
N GLU A 75 8.56 10.21 2.59
CA GLU A 75 7.63 11.34 2.54
C GLU A 75 6.18 10.88 2.31
N GLY A 76 5.97 9.92 1.40
CA GLY A 76 4.65 9.35 1.16
C GLY A 76 4.10 8.63 2.39
N VAL A 77 4.95 7.89 3.11
CA VAL A 77 4.58 7.29 4.40
C VAL A 77 4.21 8.39 5.41
N ALA A 78 5.05 9.41 5.58
CA ALA A 78 4.78 10.51 6.49
C ALA A 78 3.47 11.24 6.15
N GLU A 79 3.17 11.42 4.87
CA GLU A 79 1.92 12.03 4.39
C GLU A 79 0.70 11.19 4.74
N ALA A 80 0.76 9.86 4.53
CA ALA A 80 -0.30 8.94 4.93
C ALA A 80 -0.59 9.04 6.43
N TYR A 81 0.44 9.08 7.29
CA TYR A 81 0.27 9.23 8.73
C TYR A 81 -0.30 10.61 9.11
N ARG A 82 0.12 11.69 8.44
CA ARG A 82 -0.48 13.02 8.66
C ARG A 82 -1.97 13.02 8.33
N TRP A 83 -2.34 12.41 7.20
CA TRP A 83 -3.75 12.25 6.81
C TRP A 83 -4.53 11.37 7.79
N ALA A 84 -3.97 10.25 8.26
CA ALA A 84 -4.64 9.36 9.20
C ALA A 84 -4.95 10.06 10.52
N ASN A 85 -4.05 10.91 11.01
CA ASN A 85 -4.25 11.71 12.23
C ASN A 85 -5.37 12.76 12.12
N THR A 86 -5.87 13.07 10.92
CA THR A 86 -7.03 13.96 10.75
C THR A 86 -8.36 13.22 10.68
N GLN A 87 -8.36 11.88 10.66
CA GLN A 87 -9.57 11.06 10.61
C GLN A 87 -10.13 10.80 12.01
N GLU A 88 -11.44 10.55 12.10
CA GLU A 88 -12.11 10.25 13.38
C GLU A 88 -11.62 8.93 14.02
N ASP A 89 -11.21 7.96 13.20
CA ASP A 89 -10.73 6.63 13.60
C ASP A 89 -9.21 6.47 13.41
N ALA A 90 -8.45 7.56 13.60
CA ALA A 90 -7.00 7.63 13.41
C ALA A 90 -6.23 6.44 13.99
N GLU A 91 -6.51 6.04 15.24
CA GLU A 91 -5.82 4.92 15.90
C GLU A 91 -6.00 3.60 15.14
N ARG A 92 -7.20 3.34 14.61
CA ARG A 92 -7.50 2.13 13.85
C ARG A 92 -6.75 2.13 12.53
N ILE A 93 -6.77 3.25 11.81
CA ILE A 93 -6.07 3.40 10.52
C ILE A 93 -4.56 3.22 10.73
N ILE A 94 -3.98 3.94 11.70
CA ILE A 94 -2.54 3.87 12.02
C ILE A 94 -2.14 2.44 12.42
N SER A 95 -2.96 1.73 13.19
CA SER A 95 -2.70 0.33 13.51
C SER A 95 -2.60 -0.55 12.26
N HIS A 96 -3.40 -0.29 11.21
CA HIS A 96 -3.30 -1.04 9.96
C HIS A 96 -2.04 -0.64 9.17
N PHE A 97 -1.63 0.62 9.23
CA PHE A 97 -0.37 1.07 8.64
C PHE A 97 0.84 0.36 9.24
N GLU A 98 0.88 0.20 10.56
CA GLU A 98 1.96 -0.54 11.22
C GLU A 98 1.99 -2.01 10.81
N ILE A 99 0.82 -2.65 10.65
CA ILE A 99 0.74 -4.02 10.09
C ILE A 99 1.31 -4.05 8.67
N GLY A 100 0.87 -3.11 7.80
CA GLY A 100 1.33 -3.02 6.42
C GLY A 100 2.85 -2.85 6.32
N LYS A 101 3.44 -1.98 7.15
CA LYS A 101 4.90 -1.79 7.24
C LYS A 101 5.61 -3.05 7.73
N SER A 102 5.09 -3.68 8.78
CA SER A 102 5.69 -4.91 9.33
C SER A 102 5.67 -6.06 8.32
N VAL A 103 4.63 -6.17 7.48
CA VAL A 103 4.59 -7.13 6.37
C VAL A 103 5.56 -6.71 5.27
N ALA A 104 5.67 -5.42 4.99
CA ALA A 104 6.54 -4.90 3.94
C ALA A 104 8.05 -4.98 4.24
N ASP A 105 8.45 -5.09 5.51
CA ASP A 105 9.86 -5.25 5.92
C ASP A 105 10.53 -6.46 5.24
N TYR A 106 9.78 -7.52 4.91
CA TYR A 106 10.30 -8.68 4.18
C TYR A 106 10.69 -8.37 2.72
N PHE A 107 10.24 -7.24 2.15
CA PHE A 107 10.43 -6.87 0.75
C PHE A 107 11.34 -5.65 0.52
N SER A 108 11.88 -5.09 1.61
CA SER A 108 12.61 -3.79 1.71
C SER A 108 14.12 -3.85 1.45
#